data_AF-A0A4R9AB05-F1
#
_entry.id   AF-A0A4R9AB05-F1
#
_cell.length_a   1.000
_cell.length_b   1.000
_cell.length_c   1.000
_cell.angle_alpha   90.00
_cell.angle_beta   90.00
_cell.angle_gamma   90.00
#
_symmetry.space_group_name_H-M   'P 1'
#
loop_
_entity.id
_entity.type
_entity.pdbx_description
1 polymer ?
#
loop_
_entity_poly.entity_id
_entity_poly.type
_entity_poly.pdbx_seq_one_letter_code
_entity_poly.pdbx_strand_id
1 'polypeptide(L)'
;MAVQEELPADAGQDAIDQLHSIRESIDNIDAALIHLLAERFKFTQGVGRLKAAHGLPPADPARELMQIERLRGLAVEAHLDPAFAEKFLNFVIAEVIHHHVQIAGGQAASGA
;
A
#
# COMPACT_ATOMS: atom_id res chain seq x y z
N MET A 1 -2.20 7.25 20.47
CA MET A 1 -1.28 7.91 21.41
C MET A 1 0.08 7.26 21.22
N ALA A 2 1.00 7.93 20.50
CA ALA A 2 2.37 7.46 20.45
C ALA A 2 2.98 7.64 21.84
N VAL A 3 3.46 6.56 22.43
CA VAL A 3 4.29 6.61 23.63
C VAL A 3 5.57 7.32 23.17
N GLN A 4 5.78 8.56 23.61
CA GLN A 4 7.09 9.19 23.49
C GLN A 4 8.01 8.47 24.48
N GLU A 5 8.63 7.38 24.04
CA GLU A 5 9.84 6.88 24.70
C GLU A 5 10.92 7.92 24.45
N GLU A 6 11.13 8.79 25.44
CA GLU A 6 12.32 9.63 25.50
C GLU A 6 13.55 8.74 25.38
N LEU A 7 14.51 9.17 24.56
CA LEU A 7 15.76 8.42 24.39
C LEU A 7 16.44 8.24 25.75
N PRO A 8 17.08 7.09 26.00
CA PRO A 8 17.78 6.85 27.25
C PRO A 8 18.73 8.00 27.57
N ALA A 9 18.65 8.55 28.77
CA ALA A 9 19.45 9.71 29.18
C ALA A 9 20.97 9.42 29.20
N ASP A 10 21.37 8.15 29.12
CA ASP A 10 22.75 7.67 29.05
C ASP A 10 23.22 7.29 27.64
N ALA A 11 22.36 7.43 26.61
CA ALA A 11 22.77 7.24 25.23
C ALA A 11 23.82 8.30 24.85
N GLY A 12 24.98 7.86 24.34
CA GLY A 12 26.02 8.77 23.87
C GLY A 12 25.52 9.64 22.72
N GLN A 13 25.97 10.90 22.68
CA GLN A 13 25.54 11.87 21.65
C GLN A 13 25.72 11.33 20.22
N ASP A 14 26.80 10.62 19.95
CA ASP A 14 27.07 10.01 18.63
C ASP A 14 25.96 9.01 18.21
N ALA A 15 25.43 8.23 19.15
CA ALA A 15 24.34 7.30 18.89
C ALA A 15 23.01 8.02 18.63
N ILE A 16 22.77 9.14 19.32
CA ILE A 16 21.59 10.00 19.12
C ILE A 16 21.63 10.61 17.70
N ASP A 17 22.77 11.17 17.31
CA ASP A 17 22.93 11.80 15.99
C ASP A 17 22.77 10.78 14.85
N GLN A 18 23.34 9.58 15.01
CA GLN A 18 23.19 8.50 14.04
C GLN A 18 21.72 8.04 13.94
N LEU A 19 21.02 7.94 15.06
CA LEU A 19 19.60 7.58 15.07
C LEU A 19 18.75 8.62 14.34
N HIS A 20 19.01 9.91 14.55
CA HIS A 20 18.32 10.99 13.84
C HIS A 20 18.54 10.90 12.33
N SER A 21 19.78 10.72 11.89
CA SER A 21 20.10 10.59 10.46
C SER A 21 19.42 9.38 9.80
N ILE A 22 19.35 8.24 10.50
CA ILE A 22 18.63 7.06 10.01
C ILE A 22 17.12 7.35 9.90
N ARG A 23 16.53 8.02 10.90
CA ARG A 23 15.10 8.37 10.90
C ARG A 23 14.75 9.34 9.77
N GLU A 24 15.59 10.33 9.49
CA GLU A 24 15.39 11.21 8.32
C GLU A 24 15.37 10.42 7.00
N SER A 25 16.20 9.39 6.89
CA SER A 25 16.19 8.50 5.72
C SER A 25 14.91 7.67 5.64
N ILE A 26 14.40 7.17 6.77
CA ILE A 26 13.13 6.45 6.85
C ILE A 26 11.97 7.36 6.44
N ASP A 27 11.91 8.58 6.96
CA ASP A 27 10.85 9.55 6.66
C ASP A 27 10.79 9.87 5.15
N ASN A 28 11.95 9.97 4.50
CA ASN A 28 12.03 10.16 3.05
C ASN A 28 11.51 8.96 2.25
N ILE A 29 11.82 7.73 2.71
CA ILE A 29 11.30 6.50 2.09
C ILE A 29 9.78 6.43 2.26
N ASP A 30 9.27 6.75 3.46
CA ASP A 30 7.84 6.74 3.74
C ASP A 30 7.08 7.75 2.88
N ALA A 31 7.63 8.95 2.68
CA ALA A 31 7.06 9.92 1.75
C ALA A 31 6.99 9.39 0.31
N ALA A 32 8.06 8.74 -0.17
CA ALA A 32 8.08 8.11 -1.49
C ALA A 32 7.04 6.98 -1.61
N LEU A 33 6.90 6.14 -0.58
CA LEU A 33 5.90 5.08 -0.53
C LEU A 33 4.48 5.62 -0.65
N ILE A 34 4.14 6.71 0.06
CA ILE A 34 2.82 7.34 -0.04
C ILE A 34 2.56 7.88 -1.44
N HIS A 35 3.53 8.55 -2.07
CA HIS A 35 3.37 9.05 -3.43
C HIS A 35 3.20 7.92 -4.46
N LEU A 36 3.96 6.82 -4.33
CA LEU A 36 3.82 5.65 -5.20
C LEU A 36 2.45 4.96 -5.02
N LEU A 37 1.97 4.85 -3.78
CA LEU A 37 0.64 4.32 -3.50
C LEU A 37 -0.43 5.21 -4.12
N ALA A 38 -0.35 6.53 -3.95
CA ALA A 38 -1.30 7.47 -4.55
C ALA A 38 -1.37 7.30 -6.08
N GLU A 39 -0.23 7.17 -6.74
CA GLU A 39 -0.17 6.93 -8.18
C GLU A 39 -0.78 5.56 -8.56
N ARG A 40 -0.45 4.50 -7.80
CA ARG A 40 -1.05 3.18 -7.99
C ARG A 40 -2.57 3.22 -7.86
N PHE A 41 -3.11 3.97 -6.89
CA PHE A 41 -4.55 4.12 -6.69
C PHE A 41 -5.25 4.87 -7.82
N LYS A 42 -4.59 5.84 -8.49
CA LYS A 42 -5.16 6.46 -9.70
C LYS A 42 -5.41 5.43 -10.80
N PHE A 43 -4.45 4.53 -11.03
CA PHE A 43 -4.60 3.45 -12.01
C PHE A 43 -5.69 2.46 -11.62
N THR A 44 -5.76 2.05 -10.34
CA THR A 44 -6.81 1.12 -9.90
C THR A 44 -8.20 1.75 -9.98
N GLN A 45 -8.37 3.03 -9.67
CA GLN A 45 -9.63 3.74 -9.92
C GLN A 45 -10.00 3.77 -11.42
N GLY A 46 -9.01 3.92 -12.30
CA GLY A 46 -9.20 3.79 -13.75
C GLY A 46 -9.72 2.40 -14.15
N VAL A 47 -9.11 1.33 -13.60
CA VAL A 47 -9.58 -0.06 -13.76
C VAL A 47 -11.00 -0.22 -13.21
N GLY A 48 -11.30 0.33 -12.04
CA GLY A 48 -12.64 0.30 -11.45
C GLY A 48 -13.70 0.94 -12.33
N ARG A 49 -13.43 2.14 -12.87
CA ARG A 49 -14.33 2.82 -13.82
C ARG A 49 -14.54 2.00 -15.10
N LEU A 50 -13.47 1.42 -15.65
CA LEU A 50 -13.54 0.56 -16.82
C LEU A 50 -14.39 -0.69 -16.54
N LYS A 51 -14.14 -1.36 -15.41
CA LYS A 51 -14.90 -2.54 -14.98
C LYS A 51 -16.39 -2.21 -14.85
N ALA A 52 -16.72 -1.13 -14.15
CA ALA A 52 -18.10 -0.70 -13.95
C ALA A 52 -18.80 -0.37 -15.28
N ALA A 53 -18.14 0.37 -16.19
CA ALA A 53 -18.69 0.72 -17.50
C ALA A 53 -19.01 -0.49 -18.39
N HIS A 54 -18.32 -1.63 -18.18
CA HIS A 54 -18.50 -2.85 -18.97
C HIS A 54 -19.18 -3.98 -18.18
N GLY A 55 -19.73 -3.71 -16.98
CA GLY A 55 -20.39 -4.73 -16.16
C GLY A 55 -19.45 -5.85 -15.67
N LEU A 56 -18.15 -5.60 -15.61
CA LEU A 56 -17.16 -6.55 -15.11
C LEU A 56 -17.14 -6.58 -13.58
N PRO A 57 -16.85 -7.74 -12.96
CA PRO A 57 -16.83 -7.85 -11.52
C PRO A 57 -15.69 -7.01 -10.89
N PRO A 58 -15.95 -6.37 -9.73
CA PRO A 58 -14.96 -5.54 -9.06
C PRO A 58 -13.72 -6.33 -8.60
N ALA A 59 -13.94 -7.55 -8.11
CA ALA A 59 -12.90 -8.52 -7.75
C ALA A 59 -12.50 -9.40 -8.94
N ASP A 60 -11.26 -9.89 -8.94
CA ASP A 60 -10.72 -10.83 -9.92
C ASP A 60 -9.74 -11.78 -9.21
N PRO A 61 -10.22 -12.90 -8.66
CA PRO A 61 -9.42 -13.79 -7.82
C PRO A 61 -8.18 -14.34 -8.53
N ALA A 62 -8.28 -14.60 -9.85
CA ALA A 62 -7.16 -15.08 -10.64
C ALA A 62 -6.08 -13.99 -10.75
N ARG A 63 -6.48 -12.74 -11.00
CA ARG A 63 -5.55 -11.61 -11.03
C ARG A 63 -4.93 -11.32 -9.67
N GLU A 64 -5.69 -11.44 -8.60
CA GLU A 64 -5.22 -11.25 -7.22
C GLU A 64 -4.15 -12.28 -6.84
N LEU A 65 -4.38 -13.57 -7.14
CA LEU A 65 -3.41 -14.63 -6.90
C LEU A 65 -2.08 -14.38 -7.65
N MET A 66 -2.14 -14.02 -8.93
CA MET A 66 -0.94 -13.70 -9.73
C MET A 66 -0.17 -12.50 -9.16
N GLN A 67 -0.86 -11.51 -8.58
CA GLN A 67 -0.19 -10.38 -7.94
C GLN A 67 0.53 -10.82 -6.66
N ILE A 68 -0.10 -11.66 -5.85
CA ILE A 68 0.48 -12.21 -4.62
C ILE A 68 1.76 -12.99 -4.94
N GLU A 69 1.69 -13.94 -5.89
CA GLU A 69 2.85 -14.75 -6.28
C GLU A 69 4.01 -13.88 -6.77
N ARG A 70 3.73 -12.91 -7.66
CA ARG A 70 4.74 -12.00 -8.17
C ARG A 70 5.38 -11.16 -7.07
N LEU A 71 4.59 -10.59 -6.16
CA LEU A 71 5.13 -9.73 -5.10
C LEU A 71 5.88 -10.51 -4.03
N ARG A 72 5.49 -11.76 -3.75
CA ARG A 72 6.30 -12.67 -2.92
C ARG A 72 7.67 -12.90 -3.53
N GLY A 73 7.76 -13.10 -4.85
CA GLY A 73 9.03 -13.21 -5.56
C GLY A 73 9.90 -11.95 -5.41
N LEU A 74 9.32 -10.77 -5.64
CA LEU A 74 10.03 -9.49 -5.46
C LEU A 74 10.49 -9.26 -4.01
N ALA A 75 9.70 -9.71 -3.02
CA ALA A 75 10.08 -9.62 -1.61
C ALA A 75 11.33 -10.46 -1.32
N VAL A 76 11.39 -11.70 -1.83
CA VAL A 76 12.59 -12.55 -1.70
C VAL A 76 13.81 -11.88 -2.32
N GLU A 77 13.69 -11.34 -3.53
CA GLU A 77 14.77 -10.63 -4.23
C GLU A 77 15.25 -9.39 -3.47
N ALA A 78 14.34 -8.69 -2.79
CA ALA A 78 14.64 -7.50 -2.00
C ALA A 78 15.05 -7.80 -0.55
N HIS A 79 15.22 -9.08 -0.17
CA HIS A 79 15.47 -9.51 1.21
C HIS A 79 14.41 -9.04 2.23
N LEU A 80 13.16 -8.91 1.78
CA LEU A 80 11.99 -8.64 2.61
C LEU A 80 11.24 -9.94 2.90
N ASP A 81 10.68 -10.08 4.11
CA ASP A 81 9.84 -11.22 4.47
C ASP A 81 8.64 -11.35 3.49
N PRO A 82 8.55 -12.45 2.72
CA PRO A 82 7.44 -12.64 1.78
C PRO A 82 6.08 -12.69 2.46
N ALA A 83 6.00 -13.16 3.71
CA ALA A 83 4.75 -13.19 4.46
C ALA A 83 4.29 -11.78 4.85
N PHE A 84 5.22 -10.89 5.20
CA PHE A 84 4.92 -9.47 5.40
C PHE A 84 4.46 -8.80 4.09
N ALA A 85 5.17 -9.03 2.99
CA ALA A 85 4.81 -8.46 1.68
C ALA A 85 3.40 -8.88 1.23
N GLU A 86 3.05 -10.15 1.45
CA GLU A 86 1.71 -10.67 1.16
C GLU A 86 0.64 -10.00 2.04
N LYS A 87 0.86 -9.87 3.36
CA LYS A 87 -0.08 -9.16 4.25
C LYS A 87 -0.32 -7.72 3.80
N PHE A 88 0.76 -7.00 3.48
CA PHE A 88 0.66 -5.64 2.97
C PHE A 88 -0.11 -5.57 1.65
N LEU A 89 0.18 -6.47 0.70
CA LEU A 89 -0.53 -6.51 -0.57
C LEU A 89 -2.02 -6.83 -0.39
N ASN A 90 -2.36 -7.79 0.47
CA ASN A 90 -3.76 -8.13 0.76
C ASN A 90 -4.53 -6.93 1.32
N PHE A 91 -3.91 -6.15 2.21
CA PHE A 91 -4.48 -4.89 2.69
C PHE A 91 -4.75 -3.91 1.55
N VAL A 92 -3.77 -3.70 0.67
CA VAL A 92 -3.93 -2.79 -0.48
C VAL A 92 -4.98 -3.29 -1.49
N ILE A 93 -5.06 -4.60 -1.75
CA ILE A 93 -6.05 -5.20 -2.64
C ILE A 93 -7.46 -5.01 -2.09
N ALA A 94 -7.67 -5.24 -0.79
CA ALA A 94 -8.97 -5.06 -0.14
C ALA A 94 -9.48 -3.62 -0.33
N GLU A 95 -8.61 -2.62 -0.16
CA GLU A 95 -8.95 -1.21 -0.36
C GLU A 95 -9.30 -0.90 -1.83
N VAL A 96 -8.59 -1.51 -2.79
CA VAL A 96 -8.91 -1.37 -4.22
C VAL A 96 -10.28 -1.97 -4.56
N ILE A 97 -10.60 -3.15 -4.04
CA ILE A 97 -11.90 -3.81 -4.26
C ILE A 97 -13.02 -2.95 -3.66
N HIS A 98 -12.81 -2.41 -2.45
CA HIS A 98 -13.76 -1.50 -1.82
C HIS A 98 -14.07 -0.31 -2.75
N HIS A 99 -13.05 0.35 -3.30
CA HIS A 99 -13.22 1.45 -4.25
C HIS A 99 -13.96 1.02 -5.53
N HIS A 100 -13.67 -0.16 -6.08
CA HIS A 100 -14.37 -0.66 -7.27
C HIS A 100 -15.87 -0.86 -7.01
N VAL A 101 -16.23 -1.41 -5.84
CA VAL A 101 -17.62 -1.57 -5.43
C VAL A 101 -18.33 -0.22 -5.31
N GLN A 102 -17.67 0.79 -4.71
CA GLN A 102 -18.23 2.14 -4.62
C GLN A 102 -18.43 2.79 -6.00
N ILE A 103 -17.48 2.64 -6.92
CA ILE A 103 -17.58 3.17 -8.29
C ILE A 103 -18.74 2.52 -9.04
N ALA A 104 -18.91 1.20 -8.94
CA ALA A 104 -20.01 0.48 -9.57
C ALA A 104 -21.37 0.89 -8.98
N GLY A 105 -21.46 1.05 -7.65
CA GLY A 105 -22.67 1.51 -6.96
C GLY A 105 -23.03 2.96 -7.25
N GLY A 106 -22.04 3.84 -7.36
CA GLY A 106 -22.22 5.26 -7.68
C GLY A 106 -22.63 5.53 -9.13
N GLN A 107 -22.18 4.71 -10.08
CA GLN A 107 -22.61 4.83 -11.48
C GLN A 107 -24.10 4.51 -11.67
N ALA A 108 -24.66 3.56 -10.91
CA ALA A 108 -26.09 3.24 -10.96
C ALA A 108 -27.00 4.43 -10.57
N ALA A 109 -26.50 5.40 -9.80
CA ALA A 109 -27.26 6.58 -9.36
C ALA A 109 -27.15 7.79 -10.31
N SER A 110 -26.28 7.75 -11.32
CA SER A 110 -26.02 8.88 -12.25
C SER A 110 -26.58 8.68 -13.66
N GLY A 111 -27.27 7.56 -13.89
CA GLY A 111 -27.90 7.20 -15.17
C GLY A 111 -29.43 7.16 -15.15
N ALA A 112 -30.07 7.80 -14.16
CA ALA A 112 -31.53 7.88 -14.02
C ALA A 112 -32.02 9.33 -14.17
#